data_AF-A0A941IQZ5-F1
#
_entry.id   AF-A0A941IQZ5-F1
#
_cell.length_a   1.000
_cell.length_b   1.000
_cell.length_c   1.000
_cell.angle_alpha   90.00
_cell.angle_beta   90.00
_cell.angle_gamma   90.00
#
_symmetry.space_group_name_H-M   'P 1'
#
loop_
_entity.id
_entity.type
_entity.pdbx_description
1 polymer ?
#
loop_
_entity_poly.entity_id
_entity_poly.type
_entity_poly.pdbx_seq_one_letter_code
_entity_poly.pdbx_strand_id
1 'polypeptide(L)'
;MLLPIQHWLRDKSLRNWITMLFVALVVVPSIALVYVGDDVSKISKSTWAFAIYFACAWLLVLWISIRPPMVRPLMLLEVGAIGLLFEAPLAIWLEKKLETPNQNLFSYIFTVGLPEEFVKILPVVVLGLVLKQVWGPLTPKDYLFLGAVSGLAFGAAEAVQYINVYIPAQSASIAVQAAQDNADPGSLGQFIAMTSIQNGSWRFVTDPMSHAVWAGITGYFVGLAFQHRRYFWLALVGLGLTSLLHGINDDVAGHWFWIVEIVVSVLLFMAYVQAGGVIEQQLTEADEAHARAHPHPGYPMPVPGGMPAPGWGAPVAAPAPGWAPTGYGTGSLPVAPSWNPAAGWGQTGFTPIRGYRAAPPVAPAPFPAGPDLSGPQAPPPPL
;
A
#
# COMPACT_ATOMS: atom_id res chain seq x y z
N MET A 1 -40.66 24.61 6.35
CA MET A 1 -40.04 23.32 6.69
C MET A 1 -38.53 23.51 6.64
N LEU A 2 -37.81 23.35 7.76
CA LEU A 2 -36.38 23.66 7.86
C LEU A 2 -35.47 22.61 7.21
N LEU A 3 -35.99 21.42 6.94
CA LEU A 3 -35.29 20.37 6.22
C LEU A 3 -35.50 20.53 4.71
N PRO A 4 -34.43 20.72 3.90
CA PRO A 4 -34.53 21.03 2.48
C PRO A 4 -34.78 19.79 1.60
N ILE A 5 -35.67 18.88 2.00
CA ILE A 5 -35.91 17.58 1.34
C ILE A 5 -36.37 17.75 -0.12
N GLN A 6 -37.29 18.68 -0.38
CA GLN A 6 -37.75 18.96 -1.75
C GLN A 6 -36.66 19.53 -2.64
N HIS A 7 -35.75 20.32 -2.06
CA HIS A 7 -34.59 20.84 -2.77
C HIS A 7 -33.62 19.70 -3.07
N TRP A 8 -33.36 18.80 -2.12
CA TRP A 8 -32.48 17.65 -2.34
C TRP A 8 -32.94 16.73 -3.46
N LEU A 9 -34.24 16.44 -3.54
CA LEU A 9 -34.79 15.55 -4.56
C LEU A 9 -34.74 16.15 -5.98
N ARG A 10 -34.81 17.48 -6.10
CA ARG A 10 -34.92 18.19 -7.39
C ARG A 10 -33.62 18.84 -7.86
N ASP A 11 -32.71 19.15 -6.94
CA ASP A 11 -31.49 19.85 -7.28
C ASP A 11 -30.50 18.91 -7.97
N LYS A 12 -30.06 19.33 -9.17
CA LYS A 12 -29.05 18.63 -9.96
C LYS A 12 -27.68 18.71 -9.30
N SER A 13 -27.44 19.72 -8.44
CA SER A 13 -26.18 19.88 -7.70
C SER A 13 -25.88 18.67 -6.80
N LEU A 14 -26.90 18.03 -6.21
CA LEU A 14 -26.70 16.85 -5.38
C LEU A 14 -26.45 15.57 -6.17
N ARG A 15 -26.71 15.58 -7.48
CA ARG A 15 -26.46 14.46 -8.39
C ARG A 15 -25.16 14.66 -9.18
N ASN A 16 -24.38 15.70 -8.89
CA ASN A 16 -23.09 15.88 -9.50
C ASN A 16 -22.11 14.80 -9.00
N TRP A 17 -21.09 14.49 -9.80
CA TRP A 17 -20.18 13.39 -9.49
C TRP A 17 -19.34 13.62 -8.22
N ILE A 18 -19.04 14.87 -7.86
CA ILE A 18 -18.28 15.22 -6.65
C ILE A 18 -19.13 14.91 -5.41
N THR A 19 -20.40 15.29 -5.43
CA THR A 19 -21.35 14.97 -4.35
C THR A 19 -21.51 13.45 -4.23
N MET A 20 -21.68 12.74 -5.34
CA MET A 20 -21.80 11.27 -5.33
C MET A 20 -20.53 10.60 -4.81
N LEU A 21 -19.35 11.11 -5.17
CA LEU A 21 -18.07 10.64 -4.67
C LEU A 21 -17.93 10.91 -3.16
N PHE A 22 -18.28 12.11 -2.70
CA PHE A 22 -18.28 12.45 -1.26
C PHE A 22 -19.21 11.52 -0.47
N VAL A 23 -20.43 11.30 -0.97
CA VAL A 23 -21.38 10.35 -0.36
C VAL A 23 -20.80 8.94 -0.35
N ALA A 24 -20.22 8.48 -1.45
CA ALA A 24 -19.58 7.15 -1.51
C ALA A 24 -18.43 7.03 -0.50
N LEU A 25 -17.58 8.05 -0.38
CA LEU A 25 -16.47 8.08 0.57
C LEU A 25 -16.94 7.95 2.02
N VAL A 26 -18.06 8.59 2.39
CA VAL A 26 -18.59 8.51 3.76
C VAL A 26 -19.38 7.21 4.00
N VAL A 27 -20.15 6.76 3.02
CA VAL A 27 -21.17 5.72 3.23
C VAL A 27 -20.60 4.30 3.07
N VAL A 28 -19.66 4.06 2.14
CA VAL A 28 -19.14 2.71 1.87
C VAL A 28 -18.52 2.04 3.11
N PRO A 29 -17.64 2.70 3.88
CA PRO A 29 -17.12 2.13 5.13
C PRO A 29 -18.22 1.75 6.13
N SER A 30 -19.25 2.60 6.24
CA SER A 30 -20.37 2.38 7.15
C SER A 30 -21.21 1.18 6.72
N ILE A 31 -21.47 1.02 5.41
CA ILE A 31 -22.15 -0.16 4.86
C ILE A 31 -21.33 -1.42 5.14
N ALA A 32 -20.02 -1.39 4.93
CA ALA A 32 -19.14 -2.54 5.18
C ALA A 32 -19.16 -2.97 6.65
N LEU A 33 -19.13 -2.03 7.59
CA LEU A 33 -19.26 -2.31 9.03
C LEU A 33 -20.60 -2.96 9.37
N VAL A 34 -21.71 -2.39 8.90
CA VAL A 34 -23.06 -2.94 9.14
C VAL A 34 -23.23 -4.31 8.49
N TYR A 35 -22.65 -4.53 7.31
CA TYR A 35 -22.71 -5.80 6.60
C TYR A 35 -22.05 -6.94 7.37
N VAL A 36 -20.88 -6.69 7.97
CA VAL A 36 -20.18 -7.67 8.82
C VAL A 36 -21.01 -7.98 10.06
N GLY A 37 -21.40 -6.95 10.81
CA GLY A 37 -22.03 -7.13 12.12
C GLY A 37 -21.18 -8.04 13.01
N ASP A 38 -21.80 -9.05 13.60
CA ASP A 38 -21.13 -10.05 14.45
C ASP A 38 -20.76 -11.35 13.68
N ASP A 39 -20.91 -11.36 12.35
CA ASP A 39 -20.71 -12.55 11.53
C ASP A 39 -19.29 -12.61 10.97
N VAL A 40 -18.44 -13.40 11.65
CA VAL A 40 -17.04 -13.61 11.27
C VAL A 40 -16.86 -14.17 9.86
N SER A 41 -17.85 -14.89 9.31
CA SER A 41 -17.78 -15.44 7.95
C SER A 41 -17.79 -14.34 6.87
N LYS A 42 -18.21 -13.13 7.24
CA LYS A 42 -18.26 -11.97 6.34
C LYS A 42 -17.01 -11.09 6.36
N ILE A 43 -16.07 -11.35 7.27
CA ILE A 43 -14.84 -10.54 7.42
C ILE A 43 -14.12 -10.43 6.09
N SER A 44 -13.87 -11.54 5.40
CA SER A 44 -13.12 -11.52 4.14
C SER A 44 -13.74 -10.61 3.07
N LYS A 45 -15.08 -10.62 2.94
CA LYS A 45 -15.80 -9.75 1.99
C LYS A 45 -15.69 -8.27 2.37
N SER A 46 -15.74 -7.97 3.67
CA SER A 46 -15.59 -6.61 4.17
C SER A 46 -14.17 -6.09 3.99
N THR A 47 -13.17 -6.94 4.25
CA THR A 47 -11.76 -6.64 3.99
C THR A 47 -11.53 -6.23 2.54
N TRP A 48 -12.11 -6.98 1.57
CA TRP A 48 -12.07 -6.58 0.16
C TRP A 48 -12.77 -5.24 -0.10
N ALA A 49 -13.93 -4.99 0.51
CA ALA A 49 -14.63 -3.72 0.38
C ALA A 49 -13.78 -2.54 0.88
N PHE A 50 -13.11 -2.67 2.02
CA PHE A 50 -12.19 -1.66 2.56
C PHE A 50 -10.95 -1.49 1.68
N ALA A 51 -10.33 -2.56 1.22
CA ALA A 51 -9.16 -2.49 0.34
C ALA A 51 -9.48 -1.74 -0.96
N ILE A 52 -10.58 -2.09 -1.63
CA ILE A 52 -11.04 -1.40 -2.85
C ILE A 52 -11.39 0.05 -2.56
N TYR A 53 -12.04 0.32 -1.42
CA TYR A 53 -12.39 1.67 -1.00
C TYR A 53 -11.15 2.56 -0.86
N PHE A 54 -10.13 2.12 -0.10
CA PHE A 54 -8.91 2.91 0.11
C PHE A 54 -8.07 3.00 -1.16
N ALA A 55 -8.00 1.94 -1.97
CA ALA A 55 -7.36 1.99 -3.28
C ALA A 55 -8.04 3.03 -4.19
N CYS A 56 -9.36 3.08 -4.27
CA CYS A 56 -10.06 4.11 -5.05
C CYS A 56 -9.78 5.54 -4.53
N ALA A 57 -9.73 5.72 -3.21
CA ALA A 57 -9.41 7.02 -2.60
C ALA A 57 -7.98 7.47 -2.95
N TRP A 58 -7.00 6.57 -2.87
CA TRP A 58 -5.63 6.87 -3.28
C TRP A 58 -5.47 7.08 -4.77
N LEU A 59 -6.17 6.31 -5.59
CA LEU A 59 -6.18 6.49 -7.04
C LEU A 59 -6.62 7.91 -7.41
N LEU A 60 -7.62 8.46 -6.71
CA LEU A 60 -8.05 9.84 -6.89
C LEU A 60 -6.95 10.84 -6.52
N VAL A 61 -6.28 10.64 -5.38
CA VAL A 61 -5.15 11.50 -4.95
C VAL A 61 -4.02 11.46 -5.97
N LEU A 62 -3.66 10.26 -6.44
CA LEU A 62 -2.64 10.05 -7.48
C LEU A 62 -3.05 10.73 -8.79
N TRP A 63 -4.30 10.58 -9.22
CA TRP A 63 -4.81 11.21 -10.44
C TRP A 63 -4.68 12.74 -10.39
N ILE A 64 -5.06 13.34 -9.26
CA ILE A 64 -5.00 14.80 -9.06
C ILE A 64 -3.56 15.30 -8.98
N SER A 65 -2.68 14.53 -8.33
CA SER A 65 -1.29 14.91 -8.07
C SER A 65 -0.43 14.76 -9.33
N ILE A 66 -0.62 13.66 -10.06
CA ILE A 66 0.18 13.36 -11.25
C ILE A 66 -0.39 14.07 -12.46
N ARG A 67 -1.71 13.99 -12.72
CA ARG A 67 -2.34 14.47 -13.96
C ARG A 67 -1.66 13.86 -15.20
N PRO A 68 -1.79 12.54 -15.40
CA PRO A 68 -1.24 11.87 -16.57
C PRO A 68 -1.91 12.42 -17.85
N PRO A 69 -1.16 12.82 -18.88
CA PRO A 69 -1.72 13.46 -20.07
C PRO A 69 -2.50 12.52 -20.98
N MET A 70 -2.13 11.24 -21.07
CA MET A 70 -2.63 10.32 -22.10
C MET A 70 -3.31 9.07 -21.56
N VAL A 71 -3.32 8.87 -20.24
CA VAL A 71 -3.95 7.71 -19.61
C VAL A 71 -5.47 7.75 -19.73
N ARG A 72 -6.04 6.67 -20.25
CA ARG A 72 -7.49 6.47 -20.43
C ARG A 72 -8.06 5.58 -19.31
N PRO A 73 -9.34 5.73 -18.93
CA PRO A 73 -9.95 4.88 -17.90
C PRO A 73 -9.85 3.39 -18.17
N LEU A 74 -9.89 2.97 -19.44
CA LEU A 74 -9.75 1.57 -19.81
C LEU A 74 -8.36 1.00 -19.45
N MET A 75 -7.29 1.79 -19.59
CA MET A 75 -5.94 1.36 -19.21
C MET A 75 -5.84 1.11 -17.69
N LEU A 76 -6.57 1.89 -16.88
CA LEU A 76 -6.63 1.69 -15.44
C LEU A 76 -7.32 0.37 -15.09
N LEU A 77 -8.40 0.07 -15.81
CA LEU A 77 -9.11 -1.19 -15.64
C LEU A 77 -8.23 -2.37 -16.08
N GLU A 78 -7.51 -2.26 -17.20
CA GLU A 78 -6.59 -3.29 -17.69
C GLU A 78 -5.46 -3.55 -16.69
N VAL A 79 -4.73 -2.51 -16.28
CA VAL A 79 -3.61 -2.64 -15.33
C VAL A 79 -4.11 -3.10 -13.96
N GLY A 80 -5.15 -2.47 -13.42
CA GLY A 80 -5.70 -2.82 -12.11
C GLY A 80 -6.28 -4.23 -12.05
N ALA A 81 -7.00 -4.68 -13.08
CA ALA A 81 -7.55 -6.03 -13.11
C ALA A 81 -6.47 -7.10 -13.24
N ILE A 82 -5.46 -6.89 -14.09
CA ILE A 82 -4.32 -7.82 -14.19
C ILE A 82 -3.53 -7.83 -12.87
N GLY A 83 -3.32 -6.67 -12.26
CA GLY A 83 -2.72 -6.55 -10.92
C GLY A 83 -3.43 -7.44 -9.90
N LEU A 84 -4.74 -7.28 -9.76
CA LEU A 84 -5.52 -8.06 -8.79
C LEU A 84 -5.54 -9.57 -9.11
N LEU A 85 -5.65 -9.95 -10.38
CA LEU A 85 -5.87 -11.35 -10.76
C LEU A 85 -4.58 -12.17 -10.91
N PHE A 86 -3.45 -11.52 -11.20
CA PHE A 86 -2.22 -12.20 -11.56
C PHE A 86 -1.03 -11.78 -10.71
N GLU A 87 -0.86 -10.48 -10.48
CA GLU A 87 0.31 -9.90 -9.82
C GLU A 87 0.43 -10.38 -8.36
N ALA A 88 -0.62 -10.18 -7.57
CA ALA A 88 -0.60 -10.59 -6.17
C ALA A 88 -0.39 -12.11 -5.99
N PRO A 89 -1.14 -13.01 -6.67
CA PRO A 89 -0.86 -14.46 -6.61
C PRO A 89 0.57 -14.85 -6.98
N LEU A 90 1.14 -14.19 -8.00
CA LEU A 90 2.49 -14.49 -8.46
C LEU A 90 3.57 -14.04 -7.47
N ALA A 91 3.42 -12.85 -6.87
CA ALA A 91 4.35 -12.37 -5.84
C ALA A 91 4.39 -13.31 -4.64
N ILE A 92 3.22 -13.67 -4.09
CA ILE A 92 3.10 -14.61 -2.97
C ILE A 92 3.75 -15.96 -3.31
N TRP A 93 3.59 -16.41 -4.55
CA TRP A 93 4.23 -17.65 -5.00
C TRP A 93 5.75 -17.52 -5.06
N LEU A 94 6.28 -16.40 -5.57
CA LEU A 94 7.72 -16.15 -5.64
C LEU A 94 8.35 -16.05 -4.25
N GLU A 95 7.75 -15.31 -3.34
CA GLU A 95 8.27 -15.13 -1.99
C GLU A 95 8.36 -16.45 -1.24
N LYS A 96 7.31 -17.30 -1.31
CA LYS A 96 7.34 -18.66 -0.73
C LYS A 96 8.44 -19.55 -1.30
N LYS A 97 8.92 -19.26 -2.51
CA LYS A 97 10.01 -20.01 -3.15
C LYS A 97 11.39 -19.43 -2.83
N LEU A 98 11.45 -18.15 -2.53
CA LEU A 98 12.69 -17.40 -2.28
C LEU A 98 12.93 -17.14 -0.79
N GLU A 99 11.97 -17.48 0.07
CA GLU A 99 12.04 -17.30 1.52
C GLU A 99 13.34 -17.90 2.08
N THR A 100 14.07 -17.10 2.86
CA THR A 100 15.24 -17.57 3.59
C THR A 100 15.03 -17.43 5.11
N PRO A 101 15.67 -18.29 5.93
CA PRO A 101 15.55 -18.20 7.38
C PRO A 101 16.18 -16.94 7.99
N ASN A 102 17.10 -16.29 7.27
CA ASN A 102 17.90 -15.18 7.78
C ASN A 102 17.38 -13.85 7.22
N GLN A 103 16.52 -13.19 7.99
CA GLN A 103 16.00 -11.88 7.62
C GLN A 103 17.02 -10.79 7.96
N ASN A 104 17.56 -10.18 6.92
CA ASN A 104 18.40 -8.98 6.96
C ASN A 104 18.10 -8.18 5.71
N LEU A 105 18.54 -6.92 5.69
CA LEU A 105 18.38 -6.03 4.54
C LEU A 105 18.67 -6.69 3.18
N PHE A 106 19.74 -7.48 3.06
CA PHE A 106 20.05 -8.17 1.81
C PHE A 106 18.98 -9.20 1.45
N SER A 107 18.52 -10.02 2.40
CA SER A 107 17.41 -10.93 2.16
C SER A 107 16.15 -10.16 1.73
N TYR A 108 15.76 -9.11 2.46
CA TYR A 108 14.56 -8.33 2.13
C TYR A 108 14.59 -7.77 0.70
N ILE A 109 15.74 -7.22 0.27
CA ILE A 109 15.88 -6.71 -1.09
C ILE A 109 15.71 -7.82 -2.14
N PHE A 110 16.31 -8.98 -1.96
CA PHE A 110 16.38 -10.01 -3.01
C PHE A 110 15.26 -11.05 -2.95
N THR A 111 14.63 -11.25 -1.81
CA THR A 111 13.59 -12.29 -1.62
C THR A 111 12.18 -11.73 -1.58
N VAL A 112 12.02 -10.44 -1.25
CA VAL A 112 10.73 -9.73 -1.19
C VAL A 112 10.72 -8.56 -2.17
N GLY A 113 11.54 -7.54 -1.92
CA GLY A 113 11.54 -6.29 -2.69
C GLY A 113 11.67 -6.51 -4.21
N LEU A 114 12.72 -7.19 -4.66
CA LEU A 114 12.97 -7.41 -6.08
C LEU A 114 11.88 -8.28 -6.75
N PRO A 115 11.51 -9.46 -6.22
CA PRO A 115 10.42 -10.24 -6.77
C PRO A 115 9.11 -9.47 -6.87
N GLU A 116 8.73 -8.74 -5.83
CA GLU A 116 7.49 -7.99 -5.82
C GLU A 116 7.50 -6.80 -6.77
N GLU A 117 8.52 -5.94 -6.73
CA GLU A 117 8.63 -4.78 -7.61
C GLU A 117 8.74 -5.20 -9.09
N PHE A 118 9.35 -6.36 -9.35
CA PHE A 118 9.37 -6.95 -10.69
C PHE A 118 7.97 -7.35 -11.14
N VAL A 119 7.22 -8.07 -10.30
CA VAL A 119 5.87 -8.52 -10.64
C VAL A 119 4.91 -7.34 -10.79
N LYS A 120 5.05 -6.31 -9.95
CA LYS A 120 4.31 -5.02 -10.03
C LYS A 120 4.42 -4.31 -11.36
N ILE A 121 5.58 -4.37 -12.00
CA ILE A 121 5.77 -3.67 -13.27
C ILE A 121 5.35 -4.50 -14.49
N LEU A 122 5.16 -5.82 -14.35
CA LEU A 122 4.81 -6.70 -15.46
C LEU A 122 3.53 -6.29 -16.22
N PRO A 123 2.40 -5.96 -15.56
CA PRO A 123 1.18 -5.59 -16.29
C PRO A 123 1.41 -4.39 -17.20
N VAL A 124 2.15 -3.39 -16.72
CA VAL A 124 2.46 -2.17 -17.45
C VAL A 124 3.36 -2.43 -18.64
N VAL A 125 4.43 -3.23 -18.47
CA VAL A 125 5.36 -3.57 -19.56
C VAL A 125 4.68 -4.45 -20.61
N VAL A 126 3.98 -5.51 -20.18
CA VAL A 126 3.34 -6.46 -21.09
C VAL A 126 2.25 -5.77 -21.90
N LEU A 127 1.36 -5.00 -21.26
CA LEU A 127 0.32 -4.25 -21.97
C LEU A 127 0.92 -3.15 -22.86
N GLY A 128 1.94 -2.43 -22.38
CA GLY A 128 2.65 -1.43 -23.18
C GLY A 128 3.30 -2.00 -24.44
N LEU A 129 3.74 -3.26 -24.42
CA LEU A 129 4.28 -3.97 -25.58
C LEU A 129 3.18 -4.53 -26.49
N VAL A 130 2.20 -5.24 -25.91
CA VAL A 130 1.14 -5.96 -26.65
C VAL A 130 0.11 -4.99 -27.25
N LEU A 131 -0.30 -3.98 -26.48
CA LEU A 131 -1.31 -2.99 -26.84
C LEU A 131 -0.69 -1.69 -27.33
N LYS A 132 0.59 -1.67 -27.71
CA LYS A 132 1.31 -0.45 -28.16
C LYS A 132 0.54 0.38 -29.19
N GLN A 133 -0.14 -0.29 -30.12
CA GLN A 133 -0.93 0.39 -31.17
C GLN A 133 -2.19 1.06 -30.62
N VAL A 134 -2.80 0.50 -29.57
CA VAL A 134 -4.03 0.99 -28.93
C VAL A 134 -3.72 2.06 -27.89
N TRP A 135 -2.66 1.84 -27.10
CA TRP A 135 -2.22 2.74 -26.06
C TRP A 135 -1.56 4.00 -26.62
N GLY A 136 -0.94 3.90 -27.80
CA GLY A 136 -0.26 5.03 -28.43
C GLY A 136 1.06 5.38 -27.73
N PRO A 137 1.68 6.50 -28.10
CA PRO A 137 2.93 6.94 -27.50
C PRO A 137 2.67 7.54 -26.13
N LEU A 138 2.81 6.73 -25.08
CA LEU A 138 2.69 7.20 -23.70
C LEU A 138 3.98 7.92 -23.25
N THR A 139 3.83 8.94 -22.41
CA THR A 139 4.95 9.67 -21.80
C THR A 139 5.48 8.92 -20.58
N PRO A 140 6.71 9.21 -20.10
CA PRO A 140 7.24 8.62 -18.85
C PRO A 140 6.32 8.90 -17.66
N LYS A 141 5.62 10.03 -17.68
CA LYS A 141 4.64 10.41 -16.67
C LYS A 141 3.36 9.57 -16.72
N ASP A 142 2.92 9.14 -17.90
CA ASP A 142 1.81 8.19 -18.05
C ASP A 142 2.21 6.82 -17.50
N TYR A 143 3.42 6.35 -17.81
CA TYR A 143 3.95 5.09 -17.26
C TYR A 143 4.17 5.15 -15.74
N LEU A 144 4.59 6.29 -15.19
CA LEU A 144 4.65 6.54 -13.75
C LEU A 144 3.27 6.32 -13.13
N PHE A 145 2.23 6.91 -13.72
CA PHE A 145 0.87 6.76 -13.21
C PHE A 145 0.37 5.32 -13.32
N LEU A 146 0.59 4.64 -14.45
CA LEU A 146 0.18 3.25 -14.64
C LEU A 146 0.95 2.29 -13.70
N GLY A 147 2.23 2.53 -13.46
CA GLY A 147 3.02 1.82 -12.46
C GLY A 147 2.42 1.98 -11.06
N ALA A 148 2.05 3.22 -10.70
CA ALA A 148 1.40 3.49 -9.41
C ALA A 148 0.03 2.79 -9.28
N VAL A 149 -0.74 2.70 -10.37
CA VAL A 149 -2.01 1.94 -10.39
C VAL A 149 -1.76 0.45 -10.15
N SER A 150 -0.71 -0.13 -10.74
CA SER A 150 -0.34 -1.54 -10.50
C SER A 150 0.03 -1.77 -9.05
N GLY A 151 0.94 -0.97 -8.49
CA GLY A 151 1.34 -1.08 -7.08
C GLY A 151 0.17 -0.84 -6.11
N LEU A 152 -0.79 0.01 -6.48
CA LEU A 152 -1.99 0.22 -5.67
C LEU A 152 -2.92 -1.00 -5.67
N ALA A 153 -3.08 -1.65 -6.82
CA ALA A 153 -3.82 -2.91 -6.94
C ALA A 153 -3.15 -4.02 -6.14
N PHE A 154 -1.82 -4.09 -6.19
CA PHE A 154 -1.02 -4.99 -5.36
C PHE A 154 -1.28 -4.80 -3.88
N GLY A 155 -1.05 -3.58 -3.37
CA GLY A 155 -1.17 -3.31 -1.94
C GLY A 155 -2.60 -3.50 -1.43
N ALA A 156 -3.61 -3.28 -2.28
CA ALA A 156 -4.99 -3.62 -1.95
C ALA A 156 -5.18 -5.14 -1.75
N ALA A 157 -4.63 -5.97 -2.65
CA ALA A 157 -4.69 -7.42 -2.54
C ALA A 157 -3.87 -7.95 -1.34
N GLU A 158 -2.69 -7.36 -1.10
CA GLU A 158 -1.84 -7.70 0.03
C GLU A 158 -2.52 -7.37 1.36
N ALA A 159 -3.13 -6.18 1.49
CA ALA A 159 -3.89 -5.79 2.67
C ALA A 159 -4.96 -6.82 3.02
N VAL A 160 -5.67 -7.33 2.00
CA VAL A 160 -6.68 -8.37 2.19
C VAL A 160 -6.08 -9.65 2.76
N GLN A 161 -4.94 -10.06 2.24
CA GLN A 161 -4.26 -11.26 2.69
C GLN A 161 -3.72 -11.11 4.11
N TYR A 162 -3.14 -9.96 4.47
CA TYR A 162 -2.67 -9.71 5.84
C TYR A 162 -3.81 -9.80 6.85
N ILE A 163 -4.93 -9.15 6.56
CA ILE A 163 -6.07 -9.11 7.49
C ILE A 163 -6.76 -10.47 7.62
N ASN A 164 -6.87 -11.23 6.53
CA ASN A 164 -7.60 -12.49 6.54
C ASN A 164 -6.76 -13.71 6.93
N VAL A 165 -5.43 -13.64 6.76
CA VAL A 165 -4.55 -14.81 6.93
C VAL A 165 -3.51 -14.55 8.00
N TYR A 166 -2.72 -13.49 7.89
CA TYR A 166 -1.50 -13.33 8.69
C TYR A 166 -1.77 -12.78 10.08
N ILE A 167 -2.56 -11.73 10.19
CA ILE A 167 -2.95 -11.16 11.49
C ILE A 167 -3.70 -12.20 12.34
N PRO A 168 -4.67 -12.97 11.80
CA PRO A 168 -5.31 -14.05 12.55
C PRO A 168 -4.32 -15.16 12.97
N ALA A 169 -3.44 -15.61 12.07
CA ALA A 169 -2.45 -16.64 12.39
C ALA A 169 -1.48 -16.21 13.49
N GLN A 170 -1.00 -14.96 13.43
CA GLN A 170 -0.15 -14.36 14.46
C GLN A 170 -0.90 -14.17 15.78
N SER A 171 -2.16 -13.76 15.73
CA SER A 171 -2.99 -13.61 16.94
C SER A 171 -3.20 -14.95 17.64
N ALA A 172 -3.37 -16.04 16.87
CA ALA A 172 -3.50 -17.38 17.42
C ALA A 172 -2.22 -17.86 18.11
N SER A 173 -1.03 -17.62 17.52
CA SER A 173 0.24 -18.00 18.15
C SER A 173 0.52 -17.22 19.43
N ILE A 174 0.22 -15.91 19.43
CA ILE A 174 0.30 -15.07 20.64
C ILE A 174 -0.64 -15.59 21.73
N ALA A 175 -1.87 -15.97 21.37
CA ALA A 175 -2.84 -16.47 22.33
C ALA A 175 -2.39 -17.80 22.98
N VAL A 176 -1.79 -18.71 22.21
CA VAL A 176 -1.21 -19.96 22.73
C VAL A 176 -0.08 -19.68 23.70
N GLN A 177 0.85 -18.80 23.34
CA GLN A 177 1.98 -18.44 24.21
C GLN A 177 1.49 -17.78 25.51
N ALA A 178 0.56 -16.82 25.40
CA ALA A 178 -0.02 -16.13 26.55
C ALA A 178 -0.76 -17.09 27.50
N ALA A 179 -1.43 -18.11 26.96
CA ALA A 179 -2.05 -19.16 27.77
C ALA A 179 -1.01 -20.00 28.52
N GLN A 180 0.13 -20.33 27.90
CA GLN A 180 1.24 -21.02 28.56
C GLN A 180 1.85 -20.17 29.70
N ASP A 181 1.87 -18.85 29.51
CA ASP A 181 2.40 -17.89 30.48
C ASP A 181 1.38 -17.49 31.56
N ASN A 182 0.18 -18.09 31.58
CA ASN A 182 -0.93 -17.75 32.47
C ASN A 182 -1.31 -16.25 32.44
N ALA A 183 -1.22 -15.63 31.26
CA ALA A 183 -1.63 -14.25 31.07
C ALA A 183 -3.15 -14.08 31.31
N ASP A 184 -3.55 -12.91 31.80
CA ASP A 184 -4.96 -12.56 31.97
C ASP A 184 -5.67 -12.53 30.59
N PRO A 185 -6.74 -13.33 30.38
CA PRO A 185 -7.45 -13.39 29.10
C PRO A 185 -8.04 -12.05 28.64
N GLY A 186 -8.46 -11.20 29.59
CA GLY A 186 -9.00 -9.87 29.26
C GLY A 186 -7.94 -8.95 28.67
N SER A 187 -6.77 -8.89 29.30
CA SER A 187 -5.62 -8.13 28.81
C SER A 187 -5.11 -8.63 27.45
N LEU A 188 -5.12 -9.95 27.24
CA LEU A 188 -4.75 -10.58 25.97
C LEU A 188 -5.72 -10.20 24.85
N GLY A 189 -7.03 -10.29 25.10
CA GLY A 189 -8.05 -9.91 24.14
C GLY A 189 -7.93 -8.43 23.73
N GLN A 190 -7.70 -7.54 24.70
CA GLN A 190 -7.47 -6.12 24.44
C GLN A 190 -6.19 -5.88 23.63
N PHE A 191 -5.10 -6.59 23.95
CA PHE A 191 -3.83 -6.50 23.24
C PHE A 191 -4.00 -6.91 21.76
N ILE A 192 -4.58 -8.08 21.50
CA ILE A 192 -4.83 -8.58 20.13
C ILE A 192 -5.70 -7.60 19.35
N ALA A 193 -6.77 -7.06 19.96
CA ALA A 193 -7.64 -6.09 19.31
C ALA A 193 -6.89 -4.81 18.91
N MET A 194 -6.12 -4.22 19.84
CA MET A 194 -5.38 -2.98 19.58
C MET A 194 -4.31 -3.17 18.50
N THR A 195 -3.55 -4.26 18.56
CA THR A 195 -2.55 -4.58 17.53
C THR A 195 -3.20 -4.82 16.17
N SER A 196 -4.34 -5.52 16.13
CA SER A 196 -5.08 -5.76 14.88
C SER A 196 -5.60 -4.45 14.26
N ILE A 197 -6.10 -3.53 15.08
CA ILE A 197 -6.55 -2.21 14.62
C ILE A 197 -5.38 -1.39 14.06
N GLN A 198 -4.24 -1.36 14.76
CA GLN A 198 -3.06 -0.64 14.31
C GLN A 198 -2.53 -1.21 12.99
N ASN A 199 -2.43 -2.54 12.89
CA ASN A 199 -1.97 -3.22 11.68
C ASN A 199 -2.95 -3.03 10.53
N GLY A 200 -4.25 -3.16 10.78
CA GLY A 200 -5.28 -2.88 9.79
C GLY A 200 -5.24 -1.45 9.28
N SER A 201 -4.98 -0.48 10.17
CA SER A 201 -4.86 0.92 9.79
C SER A 201 -3.69 1.14 8.83
N TRP A 202 -2.51 0.60 9.12
CA TRP A 202 -1.37 0.64 8.19
C TRP A 202 -1.70 -0.05 6.85
N ARG A 203 -2.16 -1.30 6.91
CA ARG A 203 -2.37 -2.16 5.74
C ARG A 203 -3.44 -1.64 4.79
N PHE A 204 -4.48 -1.00 5.29
CA PHE A 204 -5.50 -0.40 4.42
C PHE A 204 -5.14 1.01 3.95
N VAL A 205 -4.53 1.82 4.82
CA VAL A 205 -4.38 3.25 4.55
C VAL A 205 -3.05 3.57 3.91
N THR A 206 -1.94 3.12 4.46
CA THR A 206 -0.62 3.64 4.04
C THR A 206 0.10 2.67 3.12
N ASP A 207 0.05 1.38 3.42
CA ASP A 207 0.73 0.32 2.68
C ASP A 207 0.44 0.35 1.17
N PRO A 208 -0.83 0.44 0.71
CA PRO A 208 -1.12 0.46 -0.72
C PRO A 208 -0.57 1.70 -1.43
N MET A 209 -0.48 2.82 -0.71
CA MET A 209 0.12 4.05 -1.24
C MET A 209 1.64 3.93 -1.34
N SER A 210 2.31 3.28 -0.37
CA SER A 210 3.76 3.01 -0.44
C SER A 210 4.10 2.13 -1.65
N HIS A 211 3.34 1.07 -1.90
CA HIS A 211 3.52 0.26 -3.11
C HIS A 211 3.25 1.04 -4.39
N ALA A 212 2.21 1.87 -4.43
CA ALA A 212 1.95 2.74 -5.56
C ALA A 212 3.12 3.71 -5.84
N VAL A 213 3.75 4.24 -4.79
CA VAL A 213 4.92 5.11 -4.88
C VAL A 213 6.11 4.37 -5.52
N TRP A 214 6.48 3.19 -5.00
CA TRP A 214 7.61 2.44 -5.54
C TRP A 214 7.34 1.93 -6.96
N ALA A 215 6.19 1.29 -7.20
CA ALA A 215 5.82 0.80 -8.53
C ALA A 215 5.72 1.95 -9.55
N GLY A 216 5.27 3.13 -9.12
CA GLY A 216 5.24 4.33 -9.97
C GLY A 216 6.63 4.86 -10.34
N ILE A 217 7.59 4.85 -9.41
CA ILE A 217 8.99 5.17 -9.72
C ILE A 217 9.52 4.19 -10.77
N THR A 218 9.32 2.88 -10.58
CA THR A 218 9.70 1.87 -11.59
C THR A 218 9.02 2.14 -12.93
N GLY A 219 7.73 2.47 -12.92
CA GLY A 219 6.95 2.87 -14.09
C GLY A 219 7.55 4.04 -14.85
N TYR A 220 8.00 5.09 -14.16
CA TYR A 220 8.65 6.23 -14.79
C TYR A 220 9.88 5.82 -15.62
N PHE A 221 10.77 5.02 -15.03
CA PHE A 221 11.97 4.52 -15.69
C PHE A 221 11.66 3.56 -16.84
N VAL A 222 10.60 2.74 -16.71
CA VAL A 222 10.08 1.95 -17.83
C VAL A 222 9.62 2.86 -18.97
N GLY A 223 8.90 3.93 -18.69
CA GLY A 223 8.49 4.88 -19.72
C GLY A 223 9.67 5.51 -20.47
N LEU A 224 10.74 5.88 -19.75
CA LEU A 224 11.99 6.33 -20.37
C LEU A 224 12.59 5.26 -21.29
N ALA A 225 12.59 3.99 -20.87
CA ALA A 225 13.09 2.88 -21.69
C ALA A 225 12.23 2.61 -22.94
N PHE A 226 10.91 2.83 -22.87
CA PHE A 226 10.00 2.71 -24.01
C PHE A 226 10.23 3.82 -25.05
N GLN A 227 10.45 5.05 -24.59
CA GLN A 227 10.67 6.22 -25.45
C GLN A 227 12.08 6.23 -26.04
N HIS A 228 13.08 5.92 -25.21
CA HIS A 228 14.49 5.94 -25.58
C HIS A 228 15.08 4.53 -25.52
N ARG A 229 14.81 3.72 -26.55
CA ARG A 229 15.22 2.30 -26.62
C ARG A 229 16.71 2.05 -26.36
N ARG A 230 17.58 3.02 -26.66
CA ARG A 230 19.02 2.94 -26.37
C ARG A 230 19.32 2.83 -24.88
N TYR A 231 18.45 3.39 -24.04
CA TYR A 231 18.59 3.42 -22.59
C TYR A 231 17.64 2.43 -21.91
N PHE A 232 17.38 1.26 -22.50
CA PHE A 232 16.50 0.24 -21.90
C PHE A 232 16.95 -0.18 -20.48
N TRP A 233 18.25 -0.09 -20.18
CA TRP A 233 18.83 -0.36 -18.87
C TRP A 233 18.29 0.56 -17.77
N LEU A 234 17.73 1.72 -18.12
CA LEU A 234 17.06 2.61 -17.16
C LEU A 234 15.90 1.91 -16.44
N ALA A 235 15.19 1.00 -17.11
CA ALA A 235 14.15 0.20 -16.47
C ALA A 235 14.73 -0.68 -15.34
N LEU A 236 15.93 -1.23 -15.52
CA LEU A 236 16.62 -2.02 -14.50
C LEU A 236 17.10 -1.15 -13.33
N VAL A 237 17.48 0.11 -13.59
CA VAL A 237 17.82 1.07 -12.55
C VAL A 237 16.59 1.43 -11.72
N GLY A 238 15.46 1.71 -12.38
CA GLY A 238 14.20 1.96 -11.69
C GLY A 238 13.81 0.79 -10.79
N LEU A 239 13.84 -0.43 -11.33
CA LEU A 239 13.55 -1.66 -10.58
C LEU A 239 14.52 -1.87 -9.41
N GLY A 240 15.82 -1.70 -9.62
CA GLY A 240 16.82 -1.88 -8.57
C GLY A 240 16.67 -0.85 -7.44
N LEU A 241 16.38 0.40 -7.78
CA LEU A 241 16.16 1.49 -6.83
C LEU A 241 14.95 1.22 -5.94
N THR A 242 13.83 0.81 -6.53
CA THR A 242 12.58 0.57 -5.79
C THR A 242 12.63 -0.73 -5.00
N SER A 243 13.30 -1.76 -5.52
CA SER A 243 13.60 -2.99 -4.76
C SER A 243 14.43 -2.70 -3.52
N LEU A 244 15.38 -1.75 -3.62
CA LEU A 244 16.18 -1.30 -2.47
C LEU A 244 15.32 -0.54 -1.45
N LEU A 245 14.53 0.44 -1.90
CA LEU A 245 13.65 1.21 -1.00
C LEU A 245 12.66 0.30 -0.27
N HIS A 246 12.03 -0.61 -1.01
CA HIS A 246 11.13 -1.60 -0.45
C HIS A 246 11.84 -2.54 0.53
N GLY A 247 13.01 -3.09 0.17
CA GLY A 247 13.76 -3.94 1.09
C GLY A 247 14.22 -3.20 2.36
N ILE A 248 14.55 -1.90 2.26
CA ILE A 248 14.85 -1.06 3.43
C ILE A 248 13.59 -0.87 4.27
N ASN A 249 12.46 -0.51 3.66
CA ASN A 249 11.17 -0.40 4.34
C ASN A 249 10.93 -1.65 5.19
N ASP A 250 11.20 -2.83 4.62
CA ASP A 250 10.94 -4.08 5.32
C ASP A 250 11.91 -4.38 6.47
N ASP A 251 13.18 -4.05 6.29
CA ASP A 251 14.19 -4.21 7.32
C ASP A 251 13.95 -3.27 8.51
N VAL A 252 13.49 -2.04 8.26
CA VAL A 252 13.33 -1.01 9.30
C VAL A 252 11.90 -0.80 9.78
N ALA A 253 10.91 -1.55 9.26
CA ALA A 253 9.52 -1.30 9.61
C ALA A 253 9.31 -1.40 11.13
N GLY A 254 8.50 -0.48 11.66
CA GLY A 254 8.26 -0.38 13.11
C GLY A 254 9.35 0.36 13.89
N HIS A 255 10.46 0.73 13.25
CA HIS A 255 11.45 1.67 13.78
C HIS A 255 11.21 3.09 13.28
N TRP A 256 11.76 4.09 13.97
CA TRP A 256 11.61 5.49 13.54
C TRP A 256 12.24 5.78 12.17
N PHE A 257 13.26 5.00 11.78
CA PHE A 257 13.89 5.06 10.45
C PHE A 257 12.90 4.74 9.33
N TRP A 258 11.87 3.95 9.61
CA TRP A 258 10.79 3.67 8.66
C TRP A 258 10.08 4.93 8.19
N ILE A 259 9.83 5.88 9.10
CA ILE A 259 9.21 7.16 8.75
C ILE A 259 10.11 7.94 7.78
N VAL A 260 11.43 7.88 7.99
CA VAL A 260 12.40 8.55 7.12
C VAL A 260 12.39 7.91 5.72
N GLU A 261 12.39 6.58 5.65
CA GLU A 261 12.29 5.85 4.38
C GLU A 261 11.03 6.25 3.61
N ILE A 262 9.86 6.23 4.25
CA ILE A 262 8.59 6.62 3.61
C ILE A 262 8.62 8.05 3.10
N VAL A 263 9.17 9.00 3.89
CA VAL A 263 9.32 10.39 3.46
C VAL A 263 10.24 10.49 2.25
N VAL A 264 11.37 9.80 2.25
CA VAL A 264 12.31 9.78 1.11
C VAL A 264 11.64 9.20 -0.14
N SER A 265 10.94 8.07 -0.01
CA SER A 265 10.23 7.42 -1.11
C SER A 265 9.15 8.31 -1.72
N VAL A 266 8.32 8.97 -0.89
CA VAL A 266 7.29 9.90 -1.36
C VAL A 266 7.90 11.14 -2.02
N LEU A 267 8.93 11.74 -1.42
CA LEU A 267 9.58 12.93 -2.00
C LEU A 267 10.26 12.60 -3.33
N LEU A 268 10.89 11.44 -3.43
CA LEU A 268 11.50 10.97 -4.67
C LEU A 268 10.45 10.75 -5.77
N PHE A 269 9.34 10.10 -5.44
CA PHE A 269 8.21 9.95 -6.36
C PHE A 269 7.66 11.31 -6.81
N MET A 270 7.44 12.24 -5.89
CA MET A 270 6.99 13.60 -6.23
C MET A 270 8.00 14.36 -7.08
N ALA A 271 9.31 14.14 -6.88
CA ALA A 271 10.35 14.70 -7.72
C ALA A 271 10.23 14.18 -9.17
N TYR A 272 9.97 12.89 -9.39
CA TYR A 272 9.72 12.37 -10.74
C TYR A 272 8.42 12.90 -11.35
N VAL A 273 7.37 13.09 -10.54
CA VAL A 273 6.10 13.68 -11.00
C VAL A 273 6.29 15.13 -11.48
N GLN A 274 7.11 15.92 -10.78
CA GLN A 274 7.27 17.36 -11.05
C GLN A 274 8.43 17.67 -12.01
N ALA A 275 9.58 17.04 -11.82
CA ALA A 275 10.82 17.32 -12.54
C ALA A 275 11.12 16.32 -13.67
N GLY A 276 10.26 15.31 -13.88
CA GLY A 276 10.50 14.26 -14.87
C GLY A 276 10.67 14.76 -16.31
N GLY A 277 10.12 15.91 -16.65
CA GLY A 277 10.30 16.52 -17.99
C GLY A 277 11.73 16.99 -18.27
N VAL A 278 12.51 17.32 -17.24
CA VAL A 278 13.92 17.73 -17.41
C VAL A 278 14.78 16.55 -17.85
N ILE A 279 14.57 15.38 -17.22
CA ILE A 279 15.31 14.16 -17.58
C ILE A 279 14.94 13.71 -18.99
N GLU A 280 13.65 13.75 -19.35
CA GLU A 280 13.17 13.44 -20.69
C GLU A 280 13.78 14.36 -21.76
N GLN A 281 13.84 15.66 -21.47
CA GLN A 281 14.47 16.63 -22.37
C GLN A 281 15.96 16.32 -22.57
N GLN A 282 16.71 16.07 -21.49
CA GLN A 282 18.14 15.74 -21.58
C GLN A 282 18.40 14.47 -22.39
N LEU A 283 17.57 13.43 -22.23
CA LEU A 283 17.69 12.20 -23.02
C LEU A 283 17.35 12.41 -24.49
N THR A 284 16.34 13.23 -24.78
CA THR A 284 15.99 13.62 -26.14
C THR A 284 17.13 14.38 -26.82
N GLU A 285 17.70 15.37 -26.14
CA GLU A 285 18.87 16.12 -26.63
C GLU A 285 20.08 15.21 -26.87
N ALA A 286 20.32 14.23 -25.99
CA ALA A 286 21.40 13.25 -26.14
C ALA A 286 21.19 12.32 -27.34
N ASP A 287 19.95 11.89 -27.60
CA ASP A 287 19.62 11.07 -28.76
C ASP A 287 19.77 11.84 -30.08
N GLU A 288 19.32 13.11 -30.11
CA GLU A 288 19.53 13.99 -31.27
C GLU A 288 21.01 14.29 -31.52
N ALA A 289 21.80 14.50 -30.47
CA ALA A 289 23.24 14.68 -30.58
C ALA A 289 23.92 13.41 -31.13
N HIS A 290 23.51 12.23 -30.67
CA HIS A 290 24.02 10.96 -31.18
C HIS A 290 23.65 10.72 -32.65
N ALA A 291 22.40 11.00 -33.04
CA ALA A 291 21.94 10.89 -34.42
C ALA A 291 22.70 11.83 -35.36
N ARG A 292 23.05 13.04 -34.90
CA ARG A 292 23.91 13.98 -35.66
C ARG A 292 25.35 13.49 -35.80
N ALA A 293 25.90 12.83 -34.78
CA ALA A 293 27.27 12.30 -34.80
C ALA A 293 27.41 11.03 -35.65
N HIS A 294 26.34 10.24 -35.78
CA HIS A 294 26.31 9.02 -36.58
C HIS A 294 25.14 9.03 -37.58
N PRO A 295 25.21 9.87 -38.63
CA PRO A 295 24.16 9.92 -39.63
C PRO A 295 24.07 8.56 -40.33
N HIS A 296 22.92 7.89 -40.19
CA HIS A 296 22.67 6.66 -40.92
C HIS A 296 22.70 6.96 -42.43
N PRO A 297 23.52 6.24 -43.21
CA PRO A 297 23.56 6.41 -44.65
C PRO A 297 22.27 5.82 -45.25
N GLY A 298 21.22 6.63 -45.41
CA GLY A 298 20.05 6.22 -46.20
C GLY A 298 18.68 6.82 -45.87
N TYR A 299 18.49 7.52 -44.76
CA TYR A 299 17.19 8.17 -44.49
C TYR A 299 17.30 9.69 -44.64
N PRO A 300 16.65 10.31 -45.65
CA PRO A 300 16.55 11.76 -45.69
C PRO A 300 15.79 12.24 -44.45
N MET A 301 16.46 13.05 -43.63
CA MET A 301 15.85 13.67 -42.46
C MET A 301 14.66 14.51 -42.92
N PRO A 302 13.45 14.33 -42.36
CA PRO A 302 12.36 15.27 -42.55
C PRO A 302 12.84 16.64 -42.06
N VAL A 303 12.84 17.62 -42.95
CA VAL A 303 13.10 19.01 -42.60
C VAL A 303 12.06 19.41 -41.55
N PRO A 304 12.45 19.94 -40.38
CA PRO A 304 11.50 20.41 -39.38
C PRO A 304 10.67 21.56 -39.95
N GLY A 305 9.45 21.26 -40.39
CA GLY A 305 8.42 22.26 -40.59
C GLY A 305 8.11 22.85 -39.21
N GLY A 306 8.36 24.15 -39.04
CA GLY A 306 8.29 24.84 -37.77
C GLY A 306 7.00 24.53 -37.00
N MET A 307 7.12 23.73 -35.94
CA MET A 307 6.10 23.69 -34.92
C MET A 307 6.28 24.94 -34.03
N PRO A 308 5.21 25.72 -33.78
CA PRO A 308 5.29 26.83 -32.84
C PRO A 308 5.63 26.29 -31.45
N ALA A 309 6.58 26.96 -30.78
CA ALA A 309 6.98 26.65 -29.41
C ALA A 309 5.75 26.62 -28.49
N PRO A 310 5.58 25.59 -27.62
CA PRO A 310 4.57 25.64 -26.58
C PRO A 310 4.86 26.82 -25.67
N GLY A 311 3.91 27.75 -25.57
CA GLY A 311 4.02 28.97 -24.76
C GLY A 311 4.06 28.65 -23.26
N TRP A 312 5.24 28.29 -22.75
CA TRP A 312 5.54 28.22 -21.32
C TRP A 312 6.23 29.51 -20.91
N GLY A 313 5.42 30.55 -20.71
CA GLY A 313 5.89 31.88 -20.33
C GLY A 313 4.83 32.65 -19.57
N ALA A 314 4.44 32.15 -18.40
CA ALA A 314 3.77 32.97 -17.40
C ALA A 314 4.54 32.83 -16.06
N PRO A 315 5.05 33.92 -15.48
CA PRO A 315 5.72 33.86 -14.18
C PRO A 315 4.72 33.51 -13.08
N VAL A 316 5.09 32.54 -12.25
CA VAL A 316 4.34 32.13 -11.06
C VAL A 316 4.51 33.21 -9.99
N ALA A 317 3.41 33.77 -9.52
CA ALA A 317 3.39 34.72 -8.40
C ALA A 317 3.78 34.02 -7.09
N ALA A 318 4.60 34.70 -6.28
CA ALA A 318 5.05 34.21 -4.98
C ALA A 318 3.88 34.02 -4.00
N PRO A 319 3.86 32.97 -3.17
CA PRO A 319 2.86 32.81 -2.12
C PRO A 319 3.12 33.77 -0.96
N ALA A 320 2.04 34.37 -0.44
CA ALA A 320 2.05 35.20 0.76
C ALA A 320 2.19 34.34 2.04
N PRO A 321 2.80 34.87 3.11
CA PRO A 321 3.03 34.13 4.35
C PRO A 321 1.81 34.21 5.29
N GLY A 322 1.47 33.10 5.95
CA GLY A 322 0.69 33.18 7.18
C GLY A 322 -0.05 31.91 7.59
N TRP A 323 0.08 31.63 8.89
CA TRP A 323 -0.73 30.77 9.78
C TRP A 323 -0.06 29.47 10.24
N ALA A 324 0.59 29.58 11.40
CA ALA A 324 0.97 28.46 12.26
C ALA A 324 -0.07 28.31 13.39
N PRO A 325 -0.52 27.08 13.71
CA PRO A 325 -1.20 26.82 14.98
C PRO A 325 -0.21 26.34 16.04
N THR A 326 -0.33 26.95 17.21
CA THR A 326 0.32 26.61 18.47
C THR A 326 -0.25 25.34 19.12
N GLY A 327 0.65 24.49 19.62
CA GLY A 327 0.59 23.87 20.95
C GLY A 327 -0.45 22.78 21.23
N TYR A 328 0.02 21.53 21.35
CA TYR A 328 -0.60 20.53 22.21
C TYR A 328 0.46 19.91 23.13
N GLY A 329 0.16 19.93 24.43
CA GLY A 329 1.02 19.44 25.50
C GLY A 329 1.11 17.92 25.54
N THR A 330 2.29 17.43 25.90
CA THR A 330 2.63 16.01 25.98
C THR A 330 2.34 15.46 27.38
N GLY A 331 1.22 14.74 27.52
CA GLY A 331 1.05 13.78 28.61
C GLY A 331 1.80 12.49 28.26
N SER A 332 2.62 11.99 29.18
CA SER A 332 3.42 10.77 29.01
C SER A 332 2.54 9.52 28.94
N LEU A 333 2.36 8.97 27.73
CA LEU A 333 1.84 7.63 27.52
C LEU A 333 2.98 6.61 27.63
N PRO A 334 2.72 5.40 28.16
CA PRO A 334 3.70 4.32 28.19
C PRO A 334 4.15 3.96 26.78
N VAL A 335 5.46 3.75 26.62
CA VAL A 335 6.10 3.43 25.35
C VAL A 335 5.63 2.05 24.89
N ALA A 336 4.93 2.01 23.76
CA ALA A 336 4.54 0.77 23.10
C ALA A 336 5.80 -0.01 22.65
N PRO A 337 5.82 -1.35 22.75
CA PRO A 337 6.89 -2.16 22.18
C PRO A 337 7.02 -1.91 20.67
N SER A 338 8.25 -1.85 20.16
CA SER A 338 8.52 -1.79 18.73
C SER A 338 8.23 -3.16 18.12
N TRP A 339 7.08 -3.28 17.44
CA TRP A 339 6.73 -4.40 16.58
C TRP A 339 7.19 -4.10 15.16
N ASN A 340 7.69 -5.10 14.42
CA ASN A 340 8.11 -4.97 13.02
C ASN A 340 6.96 -5.37 12.07
N PRO A 341 6.30 -4.41 11.37
CA PRO A 341 5.26 -4.65 10.38
C PRO A 341 5.65 -5.38 9.12
N ALA A 342 6.94 -5.50 8.85
CA ALA A 342 7.48 -6.05 7.63
C ALA A 342 8.32 -7.30 7.86
N ALA A 343 7.96 -8.07 8.89
CA ALA A 343 8.21 -9.50 8.82
C ALA A 343 7.50 -10.03 7.56
N GLY A 344 8.29 -10.25 6.50
CA GLY A 344 7.85 -10.98 5.31
C GLY A 344 7.15 -12.27 5.70
N TRP A 345 6.25 -12.74 4.84
CA TRP A 345 5.30 -13.81 5.12
C TRP A 345 5.87 -14.97 5.95
N GLY A 346 5.74 -14.94 7.29
CA GLY A 346 6.13 -16.07 8.13
C GLY A 346 6.65 -15.82 9.55
N GLN A 347 7.00 -14.60 9.97
CA GLN A 347 7.69 -14.45 11.27
C GLN A 347 6.95 -13.64 12.34
N THR A 348 6.81 -14.28 13.51
CA THR A 348 6.38 -13.73 14.79
C THR A 348 7.53 -12.95 15.44
N GLY A 349 7.71 -11.69 15.04
CA GLY A 349 8.70 -10.80 15.66
C GLY A 349 8.19 -10.18 16.96
N PHE A 350 8.25 -10.92 18.07
CA PHE A 350 8.23 -10.31 19.42
C PHE A 350 9.58 -10.51 20.09
N THR A 351 10.26 -9.42 20.40
CA THR A 351 11.34 -9.40 21.38
C THR A 351 10.70 -9.47 22.78
N PRO A 352 11.08 -10.42 23.66
CA PRO A 352 10.54 -10.48 25.01
C PRO A 352 10.85 -9.18 25.78
N ILE A 353 9.85 -8.63 26.48
CA ILE A 353 10.02 -7.44 27.32
C ILE A 353 10.93 -7.81 28.50
N ARG A 354 12.17 -7.28 28.50
CA ARG A 354 13.04 -7.31 29.67
C ARG A 354 12.56 -6.24 30.66
N GLY A 355 11.75 -6.64 31.64
CA GLY A 355 11.35 -5.72 32.73
C GLY A 355 9.94 -5.89 33.29
N TYR A 356 9.12 -6.82 32.78
CA TYR A 356 7.85 -7.13 33.43
C TYR A 356 8.13 -7.88 34.74
N ARG A 357 8.06 -7.18 35.88
CA ARG A 357 7.91 -7.85 37.18
C ARG A 357 6.46 -8.32 37.28
N ALA A 358 6.26 -9.64 37.33
CA ALA A 358 4.98 -10.20 37.75
C ALA A 358 4.54 -9.50 39.04
N ALA A 359 3.27 -9.10 39.10
CA ALA A 359 2.67 -8.68 40.35
C ALA A 359 2.89 -9.80 41.39
N PRO A 360 3.21 -9.49 42.65
CA PRO A 360 3.33 -10.51 43.67
C PRO A 360 2.02 -11.31 43.74
N PRO A 361 2.08 -12.63 43.95
CA PRO A 361 0.88 -13.47 43.99
C PRO A 361 -0.08 -12.91 45.05
N VAL A 362 -1.24 -12.45 44.59
CA VAL A 362 -2.35 -12.16 45.49
C VAL A 362 -2.77 -13.51 46.06
N ALA A 363 -2.66 -13.64 47.39
CA ALA A 363 -3.09 -14.84 48.08
C ALA A 363 -4.55 -15.15 47.70
N PRO A 364 -4.88 -16.40 47.32
CA PRO A 364 -6.24 -16.75 46.94
C PRO A 364 -7.17 -16.43 48.11
N ALA A 365 -8.21 -15.64 47.84
CA ALA A 365 -9.31 -15.46 48.78
C ALA A 365 -9.89 -16.85 49.11
N PRO A 366 -10.18 -17.16 50.39
CA PRO A 366 -10.77 -18.43 50.75
C PRO A 366 -12.10 -18.62 50.03
N PHE A 367 -12.20 -19.70 49.25
CA PHE A 367 -13.45 -20.14 48.64
C PHE A 367 -14.49 -20.40 49.74
N PRO A 368 -15.75 -19.96 49.59
CA PRO A 368 -16.81 -20.39 50.47
C PRO A 368 -16.98 -21.91 50.34
N ALA A 369 -17.05 -22.60 51.48
CA ALA A 369 -17.26 -24.04 51.54
C ALA A 369 -18.51 -24.43 50.73
N GLY A 370 -18.31 -25.29 49.72
CA GLY A 370 -19.40 -25.89 48.97
C GLY A 370 -20.24 -26.83 49.86
N PRO A 371 -21.52 -27.05 49.53
CA PRO A 371 -22.38 -27.92 50.31
C PRO A 371 -21.91 -29.38 50.26
N ASP A 372 -21.98 -30.02 51.42
CA ASP A 372 -21.63 -31.41 51.69
C ASP A 372 -22.45 -32.37 50.80
N LEU A 373 -21.77 -33.15 49.96
CA LEU A 373 -22.37 -34.12 49.03
C LEU A 373 -22.35 -35.56 49.59
N SER A 374 -22.40 -35.74 50.91
CA SER A 374 -22.61 -37.05 51.53
C SER A 374 -24.10 -37.46 51.49
N GLY A 375 -24.62 -37.74 50.29
CA GLY A 375 -25.91 -38.40 50.08
C GLY A 375 -25.75 -39.90 49.81
N PRO A 376 -26.66 -40.77 50.26
CA PRO A 376 -26.53 -42.23 50.12
C PRO A 376 -26.62 -42.68 48.65
N GLN A 377 -25.67 -43.52 48.23
CA GLN A 377 -25.67 -44.16 46.90
C GLN A 377 -26.78 -45.21 46.80
N ALA A 378 -27.55 -45.15 45.71
CA ALA A 378 -28.57 -46.15 45.38
C ALA A 378 -27.95 -47.47 44.86
N PRO A 379 -28.55 -48.63 45.14
CA PRO A 379 -28.02 -49.92 44.70
C PRO A 379 -28.23 -50.15 43.19
N PRO A 380 -27.35 -50.91 42.52
CA PRO A 380 -27.45 -51.21 41.10
C PRO A 380 -28.60 -52.21 40.78
N PRO A 381 -29.16 -52.14 39.55
CA PRO A 381 -30.29 -52.98 39.15
C PRO A 381 -29.88 -54.45 38.89
N PRO A 382 -30.83 -55.40 39.05
CA PRO A 382 -30.57 -56.82 38.85
C PRO A 382 -30.44 -57.18 37.36
N LEU A 383 -29.60 -58.20 37.08
CA LEU A 383 -29.25 -58.74 35.76
C LEU A 383 -30.42 -59.41 35.04
#